data_AF-A0A9E3NLJ2-F1
#
_entry.id   AF-A0A9E3NLJ2-F1
#
_cell.length_a   1.000
_cell.length_b   1.000
_cell.length_c   1.000
_cell.angle_alpha   90.00
_cell.angle_beta   90.00
_cell.angle_gamma   90.00
#
_symmetry.space_group_name_H-M   'P 1'
#
loop_
_entity.id
_entity.type
_entity.pdbx_description
1 polymer ?
#
loop_
_entity_poly.entity_id
_entity_poly.type
_entity_poly.pdbx_seq_one_letter_code
_entity_poly.pdbx_strand_id
1 'polypeptide(L)'
;MNRLTLTVTFLSISIMLFGQTLKKFNYSDCHEDTGNDSTKIQVTQASKELTIITLKTYAPCSGNFVGEIEIKSIGILDLRFKTKPTQYKNKKGEIYELIEVADCNCLFVFTYEISTINDLKQTSITVHGKTALQINQANSFKEIKVEFDSIRR
;
A
#
# COMPACT_ATOMS: atom_id res chain seq x y z
N MET A 1 -40.37 -27.68 -4.85
CA MET A 1 -39.16 -27.47 -5.69
C MET A 1 -38.38 -26.32 -5.08
N ASN A 2 -37.27 -26.64 -4.41
CA ASN A 2 -36.50 -25.70 -3.61
C ASN A 2 -35.73 -24.71 -4.49
N ARG A 3 -35.92 -23.41 -4.25
CA ARG A 3 -35.10 -22.34 -4.80
C ARG A 3 -33.81 -22.26 -3.98
N LEU A 4 -32.68 -22.56 -4.61
CA LEU A 4 -31.35 -22.32 -4.07
C LEU A 4 -31.09 -20.80 -4.05
N THR A 5 -31.19 -20.21 -2.86
CA THR A 5 -30.70 -18.86 -2.57
C THR A 5 -29.17 -18.89 -2.62
N LEU A 6 -28.59 -18.24 -3.64
CA LEU A 6 -27.15 -18.07 -3.76
C LEU A 6 -26.70 -16.97 -2.79
N THR A 7 -26.48 -17.35 -1.54
CA THR A 7 -25.87 -16.47 -0.54
C THR A 7 -24.40 -16.32 -0.90
N VAL A 8 -24.04 -15.19 -1.53
CA VAL A 8 -22.63 -14.80 -1.72
C VAL A 8 -22.07 -14.49 -0.34
N THR A 9 -21.47 -15.50 0.28
CA THR A 9 -20.69 -15.36 1.49
C THR A 9 -19.41 -14.63 1.09
N PHE A 10 -19.32 -13.35 1.42
CA PHE A 10 -18.04 -12.67 1.50
C PHE A 10 -17.15 -13.54 2.39
N LEU A 11 -16.09 -14.09 1.80
CA LEU A 11 -15.06 -14.80 2.53
C LEU A 11 -14.29 -13.75 3.33
N SER A 12 -14.86 -13.34 4.46
CA SER A 12 -14.12 -12.75 5.57
C SER A 12 -13.19 -13.85 6.07
N ILE A 13 -12.03 -13.95 5.43
CA ILE A 13 -10.88 -14.65 5.96
C ILE A 13 -10.48 -13.89 7.22
N SER A 14 -11.18 -14.21 8.29
CA SER A 14 -10.87 -13.82 9.66
C SER A 14 -9.64 -14.62 10.06
N ILE A 15 -8.45 -14.17 9.65
CA ILE A 15 -7.19 -14.62 10.27
C ILE A 15 -7.14 -13.96 11.66
N MET A 16 -7.95 -14.48 12.58
CA MET A 16 -7.88 -14.24 14.02
C MET A 16 -6.71 -15.01 14.63
N LEU A 17 -5.51 -14.92 14.05
CA LEU A 17 -4.32 -15.44 14.72
C LEU A 17 -3.48 -14.36 15.40
N PHE A 18 -3.77 -13.09 15.13
CA PHE A 18 -3.40 -11.95 15.95
C PHE A 18 -4.51 -10.92 15.74
N GLY A 19 -5.28 -10.56 16.78
CA GLY A 19 -6.57 -9.85 16.71
C GLY A 19 -6.55 -8.40 16.17
N GLN A 20 -5.79 -8.13 15.11
CA GLN A 20 -5.73 -6.84 14.45
C GLN A 20 -6.46 -6.93 13.12
N THR A 21 -7.29 -5.94 12.87
CA THR A 21 -8.10 -5.85 11.67
C THR A 21 -7.85 -4.50 11.04
N LEU A 22 -7.56 -4.49 9.74
CA LEU A 22 -7.59 -3.26 8.96
C LEU A 22 -9.05 -2.81 8.88
N LYS A 23 -9.39 -1.75 9.62
CA LYS A 23 -10.74 -1.17 9.66
C LYS A 23 -10.99 -0.30 8.43
N LYS A 24 -9.99 0.47 8.01
CA LYS A 24 -10.08 1.38 6.87
C LYS A 24 -8.74 1.58 6.21
N PHE A 25 -8.77 1.77 4.90
CA PHE A 25 -7.63 2.14 4.09
C PHE A 25 -8.04 3.28 3.17
N ASN A 26 -7.27 4.37 3.19
CA ASN A 26 -7.45 5.50 2.28
C ASN A 26 -6.09 5.92 1.72
N TYR A 27 -6.11 6.69 0.64
CA TYR A 27 -4.91 7.28 0.07
C TYR A 27 -5.22 8.68 -0.49
N SER A 28 -4.21 9.53 -0.53
CA SER A 28 -4.28 10.84 -1.16
C SER A 28 -4.37 10.73 -2.68
N ASP A 29 -4.65 11.85 -3.35
CA ASP A 29 -4.29 11.96 -4.77
C ASP A 29 -2.76 11.87 -4.95
N CYS A 30 -2.35 11.61 -6.18
CA CYS A 30 -0.94 11.64 -6.58
C CYS A 30 -0.36 13.02 -6.27
N HIS A 31 0.68 13.07 -5.44
CA HIS A 31 1.43 14.29 -5.16
C HIS A 31 2.60 14.45 -6.12
N GLU A 32 2.81 15.67 -6.63
CA GLU A 32 4.01 16.00 -7.39
C GLU A 32 5.26 15.71 -6.55
N ASP A 33 6.19 14.96 -7.15
CA ASP A 33 7.45 14.58 -6.52
C ASP A 33 8.31 15.83 -6.34
N THR A 34 8.45 16.29 -5.09
CA THR A 34 9.49 17.26 -4.75
C THR A 34 10.74 16.45 -4.44
N GLY A 35 11.71 16.40 -5.35
CA GLY A 35 12.84 15.44 -5.44
C GLY A 35 13.75 15.18 -4.22
N ASN A 36 13.35 15.59 -3.01
CA ASN A 36 13.84 15.13 -1.72
C ASN A 36 12.84 14.22 -0.97
N ASP A 37 11.82 13.73 -1.65
CA ASP A 37 10.79 12.95 -1.00
C ASP A 37 11.23 11.51 -0.73
N SER A 38 11.05 11.10 0.52
CA SER A 38 11.44 9.79 1.03
C SER A 38 10.24 9.08 1.62
N THR A 39 10.32 7.75 1.67
CA THR A 39 9.36 6.93 2.39
C THR A 39 9.34 7.33 3.86
N LYS A 40 8.17 7.73 4.35
CA LYS A 40 7.96 8.14 5.74
C LYS A 40 6.80 7.34 6.32
N ILE A 41 6.99 6.86 7.54
CA ILE A 41 5.97 6.16 8.31
C ILE A 41 5.71 7.01 9.55
N GLN A 42 4.45 7.30 9.86
CA GLN A 42 4.05 7.97 11.09
C GLN A 42 2.98 7.12 11.77
N VAL A 43 3.19 6.84 13.06
CA VAL A 43 2.24 6.09 13.88
C VAL A 43 1.59 7.04 14.85
N THR A 44 0.27 7.09 14.82
CA THR A 44 -0.54 7.89 15.74
C THR A 44 -1.55 6.99 16.41
N GLN A 45 -1.50 6.89 17.73
CA GLN A 45 -2.53 6.20 18.49
C GLN A 45 -3.70 7.17 18.74
N ALA A 46 -4.77 7.02 17.98
CA ALA A 46 -5.93 7.90 18.07
C ALA A 46 -6.82 7.58 19.28
N SER A 47 -6.85 6.31 19.71
CA SER A 47 -7.57 5.88 20.92
C SER A 47 -7.02 4.55 21.47
N LYS A 48 -7.64 4.05 22.55
CA LYS A 48 -7.36 2.70 23.09
C LYS A 48 -7.75 1.57 22.12
N GLU A 49 -8.54 1.85 21.09
CA GLU A 49 -9.10 0.85 20.15
C GLU A 49 -8.70 1.08 18.69
N LEU A 50 -7.89 2.12 18.42
CA LEU A 50 -7.52 2.54 17.09
C LEU A 50 -6.07 3.06 17.02
N THR A 51 -5.29 2.40 16.17
CA THR A 51 -3.98 2.85 15.71
C THR A 51 -4.13 3.35 14.26
N ILE A 52 -3.66 4.57 14.00
CA ILE A 52 -3.60 5.14 12.65
C ILE A 52 -2.14 5.15 12.21
N ILE A 53 -1.86 4.61 11.03
CA ILE A 53 -0.53 4.65 10.43
C ILE A 53 -0.62 5.37 9.09
N THR A 54 0.15 6.45 8.98
CA THR A 54 0.31 7.21 7.73
C THR A 54 1.62 6.78 7.06
N LEU A 55 1.54 6.33 5.82
CA LEU A 55 2.66 5.90 4.99
C LEU A 55 2.75 6.80 3.76
N LYS A 56 3.79 7.62 3.68
CA LYS A 56 4.15 8.34 2.46
C LYS A 56 5.13 7.48 1.67
N THR A 57 4.79 7.04 0.45
CA THR A 57 5.69 6.22 -0.40
C THR A 57 5.28 6.24 -1.88
N TYR A 58 6.12 5.69 -2.76
CA TYR A 58 5.90 5.63 -4.20
C TYR A 58 4.98 4.46 -4.59
N ALA A 59 4.06 4.70 -5.51
CA ALA A 59 3.16 3.71 -6.07
C ALA A 59 2.74 4.06 -7.52
N PRO A 60 2.22 3.09 -8.30
CA PRO A 60 1.73 3.34 -9.66
C PRO A 60 0.67 4.45 -9.75
N CYS A 61 0.74 5.32 -10.74
CA CYS A 61 -0.17 6.47 -10.86
C CYS A 61 -1.66 6.13 -11.07
N SER A 62 -2.01 4.88 -11.41
CA SER A 62 -3.40 4.47 -11.71
C SER A 62 -4.36 4.67 -10.53
N GLY A 63 -3.86 4.81 -9.31
CA GLY A 63 -4.64 5.35 -8.20
C GLY A 63 -5.84 4.50 -7.77
N ASN A 64 -5.81 3.20 -8.02
CA ASN A 64 -6.84 2.25 -7.61
C ASN A 64 -6.24 1.23 -6.64
N PHE A 65 -6.02 1.61 -5.39
CA PHE A 65 -5.30 0.78 -4.43
C PHE A 65 -6.21 0.07 -3.44
N VAL A 66 -5.77 -1.12 -3.02
CA VAL A 66 -6.27 -1.79 -1.82
C VAL A 66 -5.12 -1.99 -0.84
N GLY A 67 -5.38 -1.67 0.43
CA GLY A 67 -4.45 -1.87 1.53
C GLY A 67 -4.65 -3.22 2.20
N GLU A 68 -3.55 -3.79 2.66
CA GLU A 68 -3.47 -5.04 3.41
C GLU A 68 -2.48 -4.86 4.56
N ILE A 69 -2.67 -5.63 5.63
CA ILE A 69 -1.74 -5.68 6.75
C ILE A 69 -1.42 -7.14 7.07
N GLU A 70 -0.18 -7.40 7.45
CA GLU A 70 0.27 -8.71 7.92
C GLU A 70 1.13 -8.53 9.17
N ILE A 71 0.85 -9.30 10.22
CA ILE A 71 1.69 -9.36 11.41
C ILE A 71 2.66 -10.51 11.22
N LYS A 72 3.94 -10.18 11.01
CA LYS A 72 4.98 -11.21 10.79
C LYS A 72 5.41 -11.87 12.09
N SER A 73 5.43 -11.11 13.18
CA SER A 73 5.74 -11.59 14.52
C SER A 73 5.21 -10.60 15.56
N ILE A 74 5.30 -10.94 16.84
CA ILE A 74 4.95 -10.03 17.94
C ILE A 74 5.70 -8.70 17.74
N GLY A 75 4.94 -7.61 17.65
CA GLY A 75 5.46 -6.26 17.49
C GLY A 75 5.98 -5.89 16.09
N ILE A 76 5.90 -6.76 15.07
CA ILE A 76 6.30 -6.48 13.69
C ILE A 76 5.08 -6.47 12.76
N LEU A 77 4.82 -5.31 12.15
CA LEU A 77 3.72 -5.09 11.22
C LEU A 77 4.25 -4.85 9.81
N ASP A 78 3.70 -5.55 8.83
CA ASP A 78 3.95 -5.35 7.41
C ASP A 78 2.72 -4.69 6.78
N LEU A 79 2.91 -3.47 6.27
CA LEU A 79 1.91 -2.74 5.49
C LEU A 79 2.07 -3.10 4.02
N ARG A 80 0.96 -3.32 3.33
CA ARG A 80 0.96 -3.66 1.91
C ARG A 80 -0.11 -2.86 1.20
N PHE A 81 0.16 -2.47 -0.03
CA PHE A 81 -0.84 -1.94 -0.94
C PHE A 81 -0.64 -2.53 -2.33
N LYS A 82 -1.73 -2.75 -3.06
CA LYS A 82 -1.63 -3.22 -4.44
C LYS A 82 -2.70 -2.57 -5.29
N THR A 83 -2.41 -2.43 -6.58
CA THR A 83 -3.40 -1.99 -7.54
C THR A 83 -4.51 -3.04 -7.63
N LYS A 84 -5.74 -2.61 -7.42
CA LYS A 84 -6.94 -3.43 -7.59
C LYS A 84 -7.26 -3.48 -9.09
N PRO A 85 -7.63 -4.65 -9.63
CA PRO A 85 -8.16 -4.72 -10.99
C PRO A 85 -9.43 -3.88 -11.12
N THR A 86 -9.56 -3.16 -12.23
CA THR A 86 -10.79 -2.47 -12.59
C THR A 86 -11.74 -3.50 -13.20
N GLN A 87 -12.92 -3.69 -12.58
CA GLN A 87 -13.94 -4.60 -13.10
C GLN A 87 -14.88 -3.84 -14.04
N TYR A 88 -15.04 -4.34 -15.26
CA TYR A 88 -16.05 -3.83 -16.20
C TYR A 88 -17.03 -4.92 -16.60
N LYS A 89 -18.31 -4.54 -16.68
CA LYS A 89 -19.38 -5.42 -17.13
C LYS A 89 -19.73 -5.07 -18.57
N ASN A 90 -19.60 -6.02 -19.49
CA ASN A 90 -19.94 -5.78 -20.89
C ASN A 90 -21.47 -5.73 -21.10
N LYS A 91 -21.91 -5.38 -22.32
CA LYS A 91 -23.34 -5.30 -22.69
C LYS A 91 -24.09 -6.65 -22.58
N LYS A 92 -23.35 -7.77 -22.55
CA LYS A 92 -23.89 -9.14 -22.37
C LYS A 92 -23.94 -9.59 -20.91
N GLY A 93 -23.43 -8.76 -20.00
CA GLY A 93 -23.40 -9.03 -18.57
C GLY A 93 -22.18 -9.80 -18.06
N GLU A 94 -21.20 -10.07 -18.92
CA GLU A 94 -19.93 -10.71 -18.57
C GLU A 94 -19.01 -9.71 -17.86
N ILE A 95 -18.33 -10.16 -16.80
CA ILE A 95 -17.38 -9.36 -16.01
C ILE A 95 -15.97 -9.64 -16.48
N TYR A 96 -15.21 -8.58 -16.71
CA TYR A 96 -13.80 -8.63 -17.07
C TYR A 96 -12.99 -7.79 -16.10
N GLU A 97 -11.76 -8.23 -15.84
CA GLU A 97 -10.80 -7.54 -15.00
C GLU A 97 -9.71 -6.91 -15.86
N LEU A 98 -9.55 -5.60 -15.73
CA LEU A 98 -8.46 -4.85 -16.35
C LEU A 98 -7.42 -4.53 -15.27
N ILE A 99 -6.19 -4.99 -15.48
CA ILE A 99 -5.06 -4.57 -14.66
C ILE A 99 -4.43 -3.38 -15.39
N GLU A 100 -4.63 -2.18 -14.86
CA GLU A 100 -3.97 -0.98 -15.40
C GLU A 100 -2.51 -1.00 -14.98
N VAL A 101 -1.64 -1.25 -15.96
CA VAL A 101 -0.19 -1.03 -15.83
C VAL A 101 0.04 0.47 -16.00
N ALA A 102 0.49 1.15 -14.94
CA ALA A 102 0.82 2.56 -15.04
C ALA A 102 2.30 2.72 -15.42
N ASP A 103 2.55 3.59 -16.41
CA ASP A 103 3.91 3.90 -16.88
C ASP A 103 4.62 4.95 -16.00
N CYS A 104 3.95 5.42 -14.94
CA CYS A 104 4.53 6.32 -13.96
C CYS A 104 4.32 5.81 -12.54
N ASN A 105 5.28 6.15 -11.68
CA ASN A 105 5.13 6.10 -10.24
C ASN A 105 4.97 7.52 -9.72
N CYS A 106 4.10 7.66 -8.73
CA CYS A 106 3.85 8.91 -8.04
C CYS A 106 3.90 8.69 -6.53
N LEU A 107 4.03 9.78 -5.80
CA LEU A 107 4.08 9.77 -4.36
C LEU A 107 2.67 9.87 -3.78
N PHE A 108 2.33 8.91 -2.92
CA PHE A 108 1.04 8.83 -2.26
C PHE A 108 1.20 8.88 -0.75
N VAL A 109 0.19 9.41 -0.06
CA VAL A 109 0.02 9.29 1.38
C VAL A 109 -1.09 8.29 1.64
N PHE A 110 -0.73 7.10 2.09
CA PHE A 110 -1.64 6.04 2.51
C PHE A 110 -1.96 6.15 4.00
N THR A 111 -3.22 5.92 4.37
CA THR A 111 -3.68 5.93 5.75
C THR A 111 -4.31 4.58 6.08
N TYR A 112 -3.73 3.88 7.06
CA TYR A 112 -4.21 2.61 7.59
C TYR A 112 -4.83 2.85 8.97
N GLU A 113 -6.11 2.52 9.10
CA GLU A 113 -6.83 2.51 10.38
C GLU A 113 -6.93 1.06 10.86
N ILE A 114 -6.23 0.72 11.94
CA ILE A 114 -6.08 -0.66 12.43
C ILE A 114 -6.60 -0.75 13.86
N SER A 115 -7.31 -1.83 14.20
CA SER A 115 -7.59 -2.18 15.59
C SER A 115 -6.29 -2.14 16.40
N THR A 116 -6.32 -1.58 17.62
CA THR A 116 -5.12 -1.24 18.41
C THR A 116 -4.01 -2.27 18.37
N ILE A 117 -2.80 -1.76 18.18
CA ILE A 117 -1.55 -2.49 18.29
C ILE A 117 -0.79 -1.93 19.49
N ASN A 118 -0.82 -2.66 20.61
CA ASN A 118 -0.04 -2.27 21.79
C ASN A 118 1.46 -2.35 21.48
N ASP A 119 2.21 -1.36 21.95
CA ASP A 119 3.68 -1.32 21.89
C ASP A 119 4.32 -1.35 20.48
N LEU A 120 3.58 -0.91 19.45
CA LEU A 120 4.12 -0.81 18.09
C LEU A 120 5.14 0.34 17.97
N LYS A 121 6.41 -0.01 17.75
CA LYS A 121 7.45 0.96 17.40
C LYS A 121 7.48 1.18 15.89
N GLN A 122 7.68 2.42 15.45
CA GLN A 122 7.81 2.76 14.02
C GLN A 122 8.91 1.94 13.32
N THR A 123 10.00 1.62 14.01
CA THR A 123 11.11 0.81 13.49
C THR A 123 10.72 -0.64 13.20
N SER A 124 9.60 -1.11 13.74
CA SER A 124 9.08 -2.46 13.55
C SER A 124 8.01 -2.53 12.45
N ILE A 125 7.84 -1.45 11.68
CA ILE A 125 6.93 -1.40 10.55
C ILE A 125 7.71 -1.60 9.25
N THR A 126 7.27 -2.55 8.45
CA THR A 126 7.77 -2.80 7.10
C THR A 126 6.67 -2.48 6.08
N VAL A 127 7.08 -2.24 4.84
CA VAL A 127 6.22 -1.96 3.69
C VAL A 127 6.62 -2.93 2.59
N HIS A 128 5.71 -3.82 2.19
CA HIS A 128 6.02 -4.94 1.29
C HIS A 128 7.22 -5.78 1.77
N GLY A 129 7.33 -5.97 3.09
CA GLY A 129 8.41 -6.68 3.74
C GLY A 129 9.76 -5.97 3.73
N LYS A 130 9.84 -4.72 3.28
CA LYS A 130 11.05 -3.89 3.31
C LYS A 130 10.93 -2.79 4.35
N THR A 131 12.03 -2.38 4.97
CA THR A 131 12.06 -1.20 5.83
C THR A 131 11.99 0.09 4.99
N ALA A 132 11.57 1.20 5.58
CA ALA A 132 11.59 2.51 4.90
C ALA A 132 13.00 2.85 4.36
N LEU A 133 14.06 2.49 5.10
CA LEU A 133 15.44 2.67 4.67
C LEU A 133 15.76 1.88 3.39
N GLN A 134 15.35 0.60 3.33
CA GLN A 134 15.57 -0.25 2.15
C GLN A 134 14.82 0.27 0.92
N ILE A 135 13.61 0.81 1.10
CA ILE A 135 12.84 1.42 0.01
C ILE A 135 13.52 2.69 -0.46
N ASN A 136 13.95 3.55 0.45
CA ASN A 136 14.64 4.79 0.13
C ASN A 136 15.95 4.53 -0.61
N GLN A 137 16.72 3.52 -0.20
CA GLN A 137 17.96 3.12 -0.90
C GLN A 137 17.71 2.61 -2.32
N ALA A 138 16.61 1.87 -2.54
CA ALA A 138 16.24 1.39 -3.87
C ALA A 138 15.74 2.52 -4.78
N ASN A 139 15.11 3.55 -4.21
CA ASN A 139 14.58 4.69 -4.95
C ASN A 139 15.57 5.85 -5.08
N SER A 140 16.65 5.87 -4.30
CA SER A 140 17.75 6.84 -4.41
C SER A 140 18.65 6.52 -5.61
N PHE A 141 18.08 6.41 -6.81
CA PHE A 141 18.84 6.47 -8.05
C PHE A 141 19.54 7.82 -8.10
N LYS A 142 20.82 7.82 -7.69
CA LYS A 142 21.77 8.89 -7.97
C LYS A 142 21.72 9.18 -9.47
N GLU A 143 21.67 10.46 -9.83
CA GLU A 143 21.99 10.91 -11.18
C GLU A 143 23.26 10.19 -11.65
N ILE A 144 23.14 9.36 -12.69
CA ILE A 144 24.31 8.92 -13.44
C ILE A 144 24.73 10.15 -14.22
N LYS A 145 25.68 10.91 -13.67
CA LYS A 145 26.33 11.99 -14.39
C LYS A 145 27.11 11.37 -15.54
N VAL A 146 26.51 11.35 -16.73
CA VAL A 146 27.22 10.99 -17.96
C VAL A 146 28.10 12.19 -18.31
N GLU A 147 29.36 12.16 -17.87
CA GLU A 147 30.37 13.09 -18.35
C GLU A 147 30.77 12.66 -19.76
N PHE A 148 30.34 13.44 -20.76
CA PHE A 148 30.92 13.35 -22.09
C PHE A 148 32.30 13.99 -22.06
N ASP A 149 33.32 13.17 -22.19
CA ASP A 149 34.65 13.66 -22.48
C ASP A 149 34.63 14.22 -23.90
N SER A 150 34.67 15.54 -24.03
CA SER A 150 34.88 16.18 -25.32
C SER A 150 36.30 15.85 -25.78
N ILE A 151 36.48 14.77 -26.53
CA ILE A 151 37.73 14.50 -27.25
C ILE A 151 37.48 14.61 -28.75
N ARG A 152 37.69 15.86 -29.18
CA ARG A 152 38.26 16.32 -30.46
C ARG A 152 38.81 15.20 -31.36
N ARG A 153 38.21 15.05 -32.54
CA ARG A 153 38.81 15.41 -33.83
C ARG A 153 37.73 15.47 -34.91
#